data_AF-A0A7K3HIQ5-F1
#
_entry.id   AF-A0A7K3HIQ5-F1
#
_cell.length_a   1.000
_cell.length_b   1.000
_cell.length_c   1.000
_cell.angle_alpha   90.00
_cell.angle_beta   90.00
_cell.angle_gamma   90.00
#
_symmetry.space_group_name_H-M   'P 1'
#
loop_
_entity.id
_entity.type
_entity.pdbx_description
1 polymer ?
#
loop_
_entity_poly.entity_id
_entity_poly.type
_entity_poly.pdbx_seq_one_letter_code
_entity_poly.pdbx_strand_id
1 'polypeptide(L)'
;RLRAEAEGARARALAEAEAVGSKLKAEAEGLTEKAAAMAALDAASREHEEYRLRLEAEKDIRLAGLETQRQVAEAQATVLATGLESADISIVGGESAFFDRIAGAVTLGKSVDGFVANSGTARALAGPWLNGEASFTEDLTRVLGSVGAADVRDLTVSALLMKLMKAGGGEGARAGGLRELLDTAERLGLADLPVAGPALNGAGAKAAA
;
A
#
# COMPACT_ATOMS: atom_id res chain seq x y z
N ARG A 1 43.14 49.53 67.57
CA ARG A 1 42.81 50.14 66.26
C ARG A 1 43.41 49.35 65.11
N LEU A 2 44.73 49.20 65.02
CA LEU A 2 45.40 48.44 63.94
C LEU A 2 44.89 46.99 63.70
N ARG A 3 44.60 46.21 64.76
CA ARG A 3 44.04 44.85 64.60
C ARG A 3 42.63 44.84 64.01
N ALA A 4 41.77 45.76 64.45
CA ALA A 4 40.39 45.87 63.96
C ALA A 4 40.34 46.36 62.49
N GLU A 5 41.26 47.24 62.10
CA GLU A 5 41.42 47.68 60.71
C GLU A 5 41.89 46.53 59.80
N ALA A 6 42.85 45.71 60.25
CA ALA A 6 43.32 44.55 59.50
C ALA A 6 42.25 43.46 59.34
N GLU A 7 41.45 43.21 60.37
CA GLU A 7 40.31 42.28 60.29
C GLU A 7 39.21 42.81 59.36
N GLY A 8 38.88 44.10 59.43
CA GLY A 8 37.93 44.73 58.52
C GLY A 8 38.37 44.70 57.06
N ALA A 9 39.67 44.91 56.79
CA ALA A 9 40.24 44.81 55.45
C ALA A 9 40.18 43.37 54.91
N ARG A 10 40.48 42.36 55.74
CA ARG A 10 40.36 40.94 55.37
C ARG A 10 38.92 40.53 55.08
N ALA A 11 37.97 40.95 55.91
CA ALA A 11 36.56 40.65 55.72
C ALA A 11 36.01 41.28 54.43
N ARG A 12 36.41 42.52 54.12
CA ARG A 12 36.06 43.17 52.83
C ARG A 12 36.66 42.45 51.63
N ALA A 13 37.93 42.08 51.67
CA ALA A 13 38.58 41.37 50.57
C ALA A 13 37.94 39.98 50.32
N LEU A 14 37.53 39.28 51.37
CA LEU A 14 36.78 38.02 51.26
C LEU A 14 35.40 38.24 50.65
N ALA A 15 34.65 39.24 51.11
CA ALA A 15 33.34 39.56 50.57
C ALA A 15 33.41 39.98 49.09
N GLU A 16 34.42 40.74 48.69
CA GLU A 16 34.67 41.11 47.29
C GLU A 16 35.02 39.87 46.44
N ALA A 17 35.86 38.96 46.94
CA ALA A 17 36.20 37.72 46.25
C ALA A 17 34.97 36.81 46.06
N GLU A 18 34.11 36.68 47.07
CA GLU A 18 32.84 35.94 46.99
C GLU A 18 31.85 36.61 46.01
N ALA A 19 31.77 37.94 46.00
CA ALA A 19 30.93 38.68 45.07
C ALA A 19 31.38 38.49 43.62
N VAL A 20 32.69 38.53 43.35
CA VAL A 20 33.23 38.26 42.01
C VAL A 20 33.03 36.79 41.63
N GLY A 21 33.27 35.85 42.54
CA GLY A 21 33.08 34.42 42.29
C GLY A 21 31.63 34.06 41.99
N SER A 22 30.68 34.60 42.76
CA SER A 22 29.24 34.41 42.52
C SER A 22 28.79 35.04 41.20
N LYS A 23 29.31 36.23 40.85
CA LYS A 23 29.03 36.87 39.56
C LYS A 23 29.55 36.04 38.37
N LEU A 24 30.81 35.59 38.42
CA LEU A 24 31.39 34.75 37.37
C LEU A 24 30.68 33.41 37.24
N LYS A 25 30.23 32.83 38.36
CA LYS A 25 29.44 31.60 38.36
C LYS A 25 28.08 31.81 37.70
N ALA A 26 27.38 32.90 38.05
CA ALA A 26 26.11 33.24 37.42
C ALA A 26 26.25 33.56 35.92
N GLU A 27 27.34 34.22 35.52
CA GLU A 27 27.65 34.46 34.10
C GLU A 27 27.95 33.16 33.36
N ALA A 28 28.69 32.23 33.96
CA ALA A 28 28.96 30.93 33.38
C ALA A 28 27.68 30.10 33.22
N GLU A 29 26.83 30.07 34.26
CA GLU A 29 25.52 29.40 34.21
C GLU A 29 24.64 30.01 33.12
N GLY A 30 24.52 31.34 33.04
CA GLY A 30 23.78 32.03 31.98
C GLY A 30 24.34 31.77 30.58
N LEU A 31 25.67 31.68 30.44
CA LEU A 31 26.31 31.32 29.16
C LEU A 31 25.99 29.88 28.76
N THR A 32 25.99 28.94 29.73
CA THR A 32 25.65 27.54 29.47
C THR A 32 24.19 27.36 29.09
N GLU A 33 23.26 28.04 29.77
CA GLU A 33 21.83 28.02 29.42
C GLU A 33 21.61 28.61 28.03
N LYS A 34 22.27 29.73 27.72
CA LYS A 34 22.21 30.33 26.38
C LYS A 34 22.78 29.41 25.31
N ALA A 35 23.91 28.74 25.57
CA ALA A 35 24.50 27.78 24.65
C ALA A 35 23.57 26.57 24.42
N ALA A 36 22.94 26.06 25.47
CA ALA A 36 21.97 24.98 25.38
C ALA A 36 20.74 25.38 24.56
N ALA A 37 20.20 26.59 24.78
CA ALA A 37 19.09 27.12 23.98
C ALA A 37 19.45 27.28 22.50
N MET A 38 20.67 27.77 22.20
CA MET A 38 21.15 27.88 20.82
C MET A 38 21.33 26.52 20.15
N ALA A 39 21.87 25.53 20.87
CA ALA A 39 22.02 24.17 20.36
C ALA A 39 20.66 23.51 20.04
N ALA A 40 19.65 23.75 20.88
CA ALA A 40 18.29 23.26 20.64
C ALA A 40 17.65 23.88 19.40
N LEU A 41 17.79 25.20 19.22
CA LEU A 41 17.29 25.91 18.04
C LEU A 41 17.97 25.46 16.75
N ASP A 42 19.29 25.26 16.79
CA ASP A 42 20.08 24.80 15.66
C ASP A 42 19.70 23.36 15.23
N ALA A 43 19.50 22.45 16.19
CA ALA A 43 19.04 21.10 15.91
C ALA A 43 17.67 21.09 15.22
N ALA A 44 16.69 21.85 15.73
CA ALA A 44 15.37 21.97 15.11
C ALA A 44 15.44 22.59 13.70
N SER A 45 16.29 23.60 13.52
CA SER A 45 16.46 24.26 12.22
C SER A 45 17.05 23.31 11.17
N ARG A 46 18.04 22.50 11.57
CA ARG A 46 18.62 21.47 10.70
C ARG A 46 17.62 20.40 10.30
N GLU A 47 16.82 19.92 11.26
CA GLU A 47 15.77 18.92 10.97
C GLU A 47 14.75 19.45 9.96
N HIS A 48 14.33 20.72 10.09
CA HIS A 48 13.43 21.34 9.12
C HIS A 48 14.06 21.50 7.72
N GLU A 49 15.34 21.83 7.65
CA GLU A 49 16.04 21.97 6.37
C GLU A 49 16.24 20.61 5.69
N GLU A 50 16.65 19.58 6.44
CA GLU A 50 16.75 18.20 5.96
C GLU A 50 15.38 17.68 5.48
N TYR A 51 14.31 17.93 6.24
CA TYR A 51 12.96 17.56 5.84
C TYR A 51 12.54 18.26 4.55
N ARG A 52 12.83 19.56 4.41
CA ARG A 52 12.54 20.31 3.17
C ARG A 52 13.30 19.72 1.98
N LEU A 53 14.61 19.47 2.13
CA LEU A 53 15.45 18.89 1.07
C LEU A 53 14.96 17.49 0.68
N ARG A 54 14.55 16.68 1.65
CA ARG A 54 13.96 15.36 1.39
C ARG A 54 12.65 15.46 0.63
N LEU A 55 11.76 16.37 1.03
CA LEU A 55 10.48 16.58 0.36
C LEU A 55 10.67 17.04 -1.08
N GLU A 56 11.65 17.91 -1.33
CA GLU A 56 12.02 18.37 -2.67
C GLU A 56 12.56 17.22 -3.52
N ALA A 57 13.46 16.39 -2.98
CA ALA A 57 13.97 15.21 -3.67
C ALA A 57 12.85 14.19 -3.98
N GLU A 58 11.93 13.93 -3.04
CA GLU A 58 10.78 13.04 -3.25
C GLU A 58 9.84 13.57 -4.33
N LYS A 59 9.59 14.88 -4.35
CA LYS A 59 8.81 15.54 -5.39
C LYS A 59 9.45 15.35 -6.76
N ASP A 60 10.76 15.58 -6.89
CA ASP A 60 11.46 15.47 -8.16
C ASP A 60 11.48 14.03 -8.69
N ILE A 61 11.70 13.04 -7.82
CA ILE A 61 11.59 11.62 -8.17
C ILE A 61 10.18 11.28 -8.67
N ARG A 62 9.14 11.76 -7.97
CA ARG A 62 7.74 11.53 -8.39
C ARG A 62 7.44 12.16 -9.74
N LEU A 63 7.89 13.39 -9.97
CA LEU A 63 7.70 14.08 -11.26
C LEU A 63 8.43 13.34 -12.40
N ALA A 64 9.67 12.90 -12.18
CA ALA A 64 10.40 12.10 -13.16
C ALA A 64 9.71 10.75 -13.44
N GLY A 65 9.13 10.12 -12.41
CA GLY A 65 8.33 8.90 -12.56
C GLY A 65 7.07 9.12 -13.40
N LEU A 66 6.34 10.22 -13.16
CA LEU A 66 5.15 10.58 -13.95
C LEU A 66 5.51 10.89 -15.41
N GLU A 67 6.62 11.58 -15.63
CA GLU A 67 7.12 11.90 -16.96
C GLU A 67 7.51 10.63 -17.74
N THR A 68 8.14 9.67 -17.07
CA THR A 68 8.44 8.35 -17.66
C THR A 68 7.14 7.62 -18.02
N GLN A 69 6.13 7.63 -17.14
CA GLN A 69 4.83 7.03 -17.44
C GLN A 69 4.14 7.70 -18.65
N ARG A 70 4.23 9.03 -18.77
CA ARG A 70 3.72 9.78 -19.92
C ARG A 70 4.40 9.32 -21.22
N GLN A 71 5.73 9.25 -21.24
CA GLN A 71 6.48 8.82 -22.42
C GLN A 71 6.15 7.37 -22.82
N VAL A 72 6.02 6.47 -21.84
CA VAL A 72 5.59 5.09 -22.09
C VAL A 72 4.17 5.05 -22.67
N ALA A 73 3.24 5.83 -22.10
CA ALA A 73 1.87 5.91 -22.60
C ALA A 73 1.82 6.46 -24.03
N GLU A 74 2.64 7.46 -24.38
CA GLU A 74 2.75 8.01 -25.72
C GLU A 74 3.34 7.01 -26.71
N ALA A 75 4.39 6.29 -26.32
CA ALA A 75 4.96 5.21 -27.14
C ALA A 75 3.94 4.09 -27.36
N GLN A 76 3.21 3.67 -26.31
CA GLN A 76 2.14 2.68 -26.42
C GLN A 76 1.01 3.16 -27.34
N ALA A 77 0.55 4.40 -27.18
CA ALA A 77 -0.48 4.99 -28.04
C ALA A 77 -0.02 5.07 -29.49
N THR A 78 1.26 5.39 -29.73
CA THR A 78 1.85 5.43 -31.08
C THR A 78 1.90 4.04 -31.70
N VAL A 79 2.37 3.03 -30.97
CA VAL A 79 2.39 1.63 -31.44
C VAL A 79 0.97 1.15 -31.76
N LEU A 80 -0.01 1.47 -30.90
CA LEU A 80 -1.41 1.16 -31.15
C LEU A 80 -1.91 1.90 -32.41
N ALA A 81 -1.67 3.20 -32.54
CA ALA A 81 -2.09 3.98 -33.70
C ALA A 81 -1.53 3.43 -35.01
N THR A 82 -0.22 3.17 -35.07
CA THR A 82 0.43 2.58 -36.25
C THR A 82 -0.06 1.15 -36.51
N GLY A 83 -0.31 0.37 -35.45
CA GLY A 83 -0.86 -0.97 -35.55
C GLY A 83 -2.29 -0.99 -36.12
N LEU A 84 -3.15 -0.05 -35.71
CA LEU A 84 -4.48 0.12 -36.27
C LEU A 84 -4.46 0.70 -37.69
N GLU A 85 -3.54 1.62 -38.00
CA GLU A 85 -3.36 2.17 -39.35
C GLU A 85 -2.90 1.11 -40.36
N SER A 86 -2.01 0.21 -39.93
CA SER A 86 -1.46 -0.86 -40.78
C SER A 86 -2.33 -2.13 -40.80
N ALA A 87 -3.31 -2.24 -39.90
CA ALA A 87 -4.20 -3.40 -39.85
C ALA A 87 -5.37 -3.22 -40.82
N ASP A 88 -5.43 -4.05 -41.84
CA ASP A 88 -6.66 -4.28 -42.61
C ASP A 88 -7.68 -5.02 -41.73
N ILE A 89 -8.38 -4.29 -40.86
CA ILE A 89 -9.42 -4.86 -40.00
C ILE A 89 -10.64 -5.18 -40.88
N SER A 90 -10.73 -6.42 -41.34
CA SER A 90 -11.94 -6.94 -41.98
C SER A 90 -13.00 -7.19 -40.88
N ILE A 91 -13.79 -6.15 -40.56
CA ILE A 91 -14.88 -6.22 -39.59
C ILE A 91 -16.02 -7.02 -40.21
N VAL A 92 -15.97 -8.35 -40.06
CA VAL A 92 -17.08 -9.23 -40.44
C VAL A 92 -18.14 -9.18 -39.32
N GLY A 93 -18.97 -8.13 -39.35
CA GLY A 93 -20.18 -7.99 -38.54
C GLY A 93 -20.06 -7.08 -37.32
N GLY A 94 -20.79 -5.95 -37.35
CA GLY A 94 -21.20 -5.14 -36.19
C GLY A 94 -20.08 -4.55 -35.34
N GLU A 95 -19.62 -3.34 -35.69
CA GLU A 95 -18.60 -2.54 -34.99
C GLU A 95 -18.75 -2.46 -33.46
N SER A 96 -19.97 -2.50 -32.93
CA SER A 96 -20.25 -2.41 -31.49
C SER A 96 -19.76 -3.61 -30.67
N ALA A 97 -19.86 -4.84 -31.18
CA ALA A 97 -19.54 -6.05 -30.41
C ALA A 97 -18.02 -6.24 -30.20
N PHE A 98 -17.20 -5.70 -31.09
CA PHE A 98 -15.74 -5.74 -30.99
C PHE A 98 -15.24 -4.72 -29.96
N PHE A 99 -15.72 -3.47 -30.04
CA PHE A 99 -15.39 -2.42 -29.07
C PHE A 99 -15.80 -2.81 -27.65
N ASP A 100 -17.02 -3.33 -27.46
CA ASP A 100 -17.49 -3.74 -26.14
C ASP A 100 -16.63 -4.86 -25.53
N ARG A 101 -16.16 -5.80 -26.35
CA ARG A 101 -15.30 -6.90 -25.87
C ARG A 101 -13.90 -6.41 -25.51
N ILE A 102 -13.30 -5.54 -26.30
CA ILE A 102 -11.96 -5.02 -26.01
C ILE A 102 -11.99 -4.07 -24.83
N ALA A 103 -12.92 -3.10 -24.82
CA ALA A 103 -13.09 -2.19 -23.70
C ALA A 103 -13.40 -2.97 -22.41
N GLY A 104 -14.28 -3.97 -22.48
CA GLY A 104 -14.60 -4.85 -21.36
C GLY A 104 -13.37 -5.59 -20.81
N ALA A 105 -12.57 -6.21 -21.69
CA ALA A 105 -11.37 -6.94 -21.28
C ALA A 105 -10.30 -6.03 -20.64
N VAL A 106 -10.07 -4.84 -21.22
CA VAL A 106 -9.10 -3.87 -20.68
C VAL A 106 -9.56 -3.33 -19.32
N THR A 107 -10.85 -3.03 -19.18
CA THR A 107 -11.42 -2.51 -17.93
C THR A 107 -11.39 -3.56 -16.83
N LEU A 108 -11.70 -4.82 -17.17
CA LEU A 108 -11.60 -5.96 -16.25
C LEU A 108 -10.15 -6.22 -15.82
N GLY A 109 -9.20 -6.15 -16.75
CA GLY A 109 -7.77 -6.30 -16.44
C GLY A 109 -7.28 -5.24 -15.45
N LYS A 110 -7.62 -3.96 -15.70
CA LYS A 110 -7.25 -2.85 -14.79
C LYS A 110 -7.93 -2.91 -13.44
N SER A 111 -9.19 -3.35 -13.38
CA SER A 111 -9.91 -3.45 -12.11
C SER A 111 -9.38 -4.60 -11.24
N VAL A 112 -9.02 -5.73 -11.85
CA VAL A 112 -8.37 -6.85 -11.14
C VAL A 112 -6.97 -6.44 -10.67
N ASP A 113 -6.17 -5.82 -11.54
CA ASP A 113 -4.83 -5.34 -11.18
C ASP A 113 -4.88 -4.31 -10.04
N GLY A 114 -5.82 -3.35 -10.12
CA GLY A 114 -6.07 -2.38 -9.05
C GLY A 114 -6.57 -3.02 -7.76
N PHE A 115 -7.43 -4.04 -7.82
CA PHE A 115 -7.90 -4.78 -6.65
C PHE A 115 -6.77 -5.54 -5.96
N VAL A 116 -5.95 -6.26 -6.73
CA VAL A 116 -4.77 -6.97 -6.21
C VAL A 116 -3.73 -5.98 -5.68
N ALA A 117 -3.57 -4.82 -6.31
CA ALA A 117 -2.62 -3.81 -5.85
C ALA A 117 -3.05 -3.15 -4.53
N ASN A 118 -4.34 -2.91 -4.33
CA ASN A 118 -4.86 -2.17 -3.18
C ASN A 118 -5.35 -3.09 -2.03
N SER A 119 -5.51 -4.39 -2.24
CA SER A 119 -5.96 -5.33 -1.22
C SER A 119 -4.79 -6.14 -0.64
N GLY A 120 -4.46 -5.88 0.62
CA GLY A 120 -3.44 -6.65 1.36
C GLY A 120 -3.80 -8.13 1.50
N THR A 121 -5.09 -8.45 1.64
CA THR A 121 -5.59 -9.82 1.73
C THR A 121 -5.46 -10.56 0.39
N ALA A 122 -5.75 -9.90 -0.73
CA ALA A 122 -5.58 -10.48 -2.06
C ALA A 122 -4.09 -10.79 -2.35
N ARG A 123 -3.18 -9.90 -1.97
CA ARG A 123 -1.73 -10.13 -2.06
C ARG A 123 -1.25 -11.24 -1.16
N ALA A 124 -1.74 -11.34 0.07
CA ALA A 124 -1.35 -12.38 1.02
C ALA A 124 -1.81 -13.78 0.55
N LEU A 125 -3.01 -13.88 -0.05
CA LEU A 125 -3.54 -15.14 -0.56
C LEU A 125 -2.93 -15.53 -1.92
N ALA A 126 -2.62 -14.56 -2.78
CA ALA A 126 -1.98 -14.81 -4.08
C ALA A 126 -0.45 -14.91 -3.98
N GLY A 127 0.15 -14.50 -2.85
CA GLY A 127 1.60 -14.44 -2.64
C GLY A 127 2.35 -15.72 -3.00
N PRO A 128 1.93 -16.91 -2.55
CA PRO A 128 2.60 -18.17 -2.90
C PRO A 128 2.60 -18.48 -4.41
N TRP A 129 1.56 -18.08 -5.14
CA TRP A 129 1.47 -18.25 -6.59
C TRP A 129 2.27 -17.17 -7.35
N LEU A 130 2.31 -15.94 -6.84
CA LEU A 130 3.06 -14.83 -7.43
C LEU A 130 4.58 -14.95 -7.22
N ASN A 131 4.99 -15.55 -6.10
CA ASN A 131 6.39 -15.77 -5.75
C ASN A 131 6.93 -17.11 -6.29
N GLY A 132 6.09 -17.93 -6.93
CA GLY A 132 6.48 -19.20 -7.54
C GLY A 132 6.67 -20.37 -6.56
N GLU A 133 6.33 -20.20 -5.29
CA GLU A 133 6.38 -21.25 -4.26
C GLU A 133 5.27 -22.30 -4.44
N ALA A 134 4.17 -21.93 -5.09
CA ALA A 134 3.07 -22.81 -5.44
C ALA A 134 2.70 -22.66 -6.93
N SER A 135 2.46 -23.79 -7.60
CA SER A 135 1.99 -23.79 -8.99
C SER A 135 0.47 -23.68 -9.03
N PHE A 136 -0.04 -22.55 -9.52
CA PHE A 136 -1.48 -22.35 -9.73
C PHE A 136 -2.08 -23.46 -10.60
N THR A 137 -1.37 -23.90 -11.64
CA THR A 137 -1.82 -24.96 -12.56
C THR A 137 -1.92 -26.31 -11.86
N GLU A 138 -0.99 -26.61 -10.96
CA GLU A 138 -0.96 -27.89 -10.23
C GLU A 138 -2.03 -27.94 -9.14
N ASP A 139 -2.24 -26.82 -8.42
CA ASP A 139 -3.35 -26.66 -7.49
C ASP A 139 -4.70 -26.74 -8.22
N LEU A 140 -4.82 -26.08 -9.38
CA LEU A 140 -6.03 -26.13 -10.19
C LEU A 140 -6.29 -27.54 -10.72
N THR A 141 -5.25 -28.26 -11.15
CA THR A 141 -5.37 -29.65 -11.62
C THR A 141 -5.67 -30.62 -10.48
N ARG A 142 -5.17 -30.37 -9.26
CA ARG A 142 -5.51 -31.14 -8.07
C ARG A 142 -6.96 -30.93 -7.65
N VAL A 143 -7.43 -29.68 -7.67
CA VAL A 143 -8.82 -29.33 -7.38
C VAL A 143 -9.73 -29.91 -8.46
N LEU A 144 -9.47 -29.65 -9.73
CA LEU A 144 -10.26 -30.18 -10.86
C LEU A 144 -10.18 -31.71 -10.97
N GLY A 145 -9.05 -32.32 -10.67
CA GLY A 145 -8.91 -33.79 -10.61
C GLY A 145 -9.71 -34.43 -9.48
N SER A 146 -10.08 -33.66 -8.46
CA SER A 146 -10.95 -34.08 -7.36
C SER A 146 -12.45 -33.78 -7.58
N VAL A 147 -12.81 -33.22 -8.74
CA VAL A 147 -14.20 -32.93 -9.13
C VAL A 147 -14.50 -33.61 -10.47
N GLY A 148 -15.39 -34.61 -10.48
CA GLY A 148 -15.83 -35.22 -11.73
C GLY A 148 -16.56 -34.21 -12.61
N ALA A 149 -16.44 -34.32 -13.94
CA ALA A 149 -17.08 -33.40 -14.89
C ALA A 149 -18.63 -33.31 -14.74
N ALA A 150 -19.25 -34.31 -14.10
CA ALA A 150 -20.66 -34.30 -13.73
C ALA A 150 -20.96 -33.42 -12.50
N ASP A 151 -20.07 -33.38 -11.51
CA ASP A 151 -20.26 -32.65 -10.25
C ASP A 151 -20.07 -31.13 -10.42
N VAL A 152 -19.36 -30.68 -11.46
CA VAL A 152 -19.09 -29.25 -11.71
C VAL A 152 -20.36 -28.49 -12.14
N ARG A 153 -21.32 -29.18 -12.78
CA ARG A 153 -22.55 -28.56 -13.29
C ARG A 153 -23.52 -28.16 -12.18
N ASP A 154 -23.55 -28.94 -11.10
CA ASP A 154 -24.45 -28.75 -9.97
C ASP A 154 -23.73 -28.15 -8.74
N LEU A 155 -22.48 -27.73 -8.90
CA LEU A 155 -21.69 -27.15 -7.82
C LEU A 155 -22.11 -25.70 -7.57
N THR A 156 -22.72 -25.44 -6.42
CA THR A 156 -23.02 -24.08 -5.97
C THR A 156 -21.79 -23.39 -5.38
N VAL A 157 -21.81 -22.05 -5.31
CA VAL A 157 -20.71 -21.27 -4.71
C VAL A 157 -20.47 -21.69 -3.26
N SER A 158 -21.53 -21.93 -2.49
CA SER A 158 -21.45 -22.42 -1.11
C SER A 158 -20.86 -23.83 -1.00
N ALA A 159 -21.28 -24.75 -1.87
CA ALA A 159 -20.77 -26.11 -1.90
C ALA A 159 -19.29 -26.16 -2.27
N LEU A 160 -18.85 -25.30 -3.20
CA LEU A 160 -17.44 -25.16 -3.56
C LEU A 160 -16.61 -24.62 -2.40
N LEU A 161 -17.05 -23.53 -1.75
CA LEU A 161 -16.35 -22.94 -0.62
C LEU A 161 -16.23 -23.93 0.55
N MET A 162 -17.30 -24.66 0.86
CA MET A 162 -17.26 -25.72 1.88
C MET A 162 -16.35 -26.89 1.50
N LYS A 163 -16.31 -27.28 0.22
CA LYS A 163 -15.39 -28.33 -0.26
C LYS A 163 -13.93 -27.89 -0.20
N LEU A 164 -13.63 -26.62 -0.49
CA LEU A 164 -12.29 -26.03 -0.37
C LEU A 164 -11.85 -25.90 1.10
N MET A 165 -12.76 -25.51 2.00
CA MET A 165 -12.50 -25.51 3.44
C MET A 165 -12.18 -26.92 3.96
N LYS A 166 -12.86 -27.95 3.44
CA LYS A 166 -12.64 -29.36 3.82
C LYS A 166 -11.37 -29.94 3.20
N ALA A 167 -11.06 -29.60 1.94
CA ALA A 167 -9.87 -30.08 1.24
C ALA A 167 -8.57 -29.41 1.73
N GLY A 168 -8.66 -28.18 2.23
CA GLY A 168 -7.52 -27.42 2.74
C GLY A 168 -7.02 -27.81 4.13
N GLY A 169 -7.57 -28.87 4.75
CA GLY A 169 -7.20 -29.29 6.11
C GLY A 169 -7.63 -28.22 7.13
N GLY A 170 -8.87 -28.32 7.61
CA GLY A 170 -9.48 -27.29 8.43
C GLY A 170 -8.71 -27.00 9.72
N GLU A 171 -7.89 -25.95 9.72
CA GLU A 171 -7.65 -24.99 10.81
C GLU A 171 -6.49 -24.06 10.43
N GLY A 172 -6.81 -22.80 10.10
CA GLY A 172 -5.84 -21.76 9.75
C GLY A 172 -6.52 -20.49 9.23
N ALA A 173 -5.76 -19.39 9.11
CA ALA A 173 -6.28 -18.08 8.65
C ALA A 173 -7.02 -18.14 7.30
N ARG A 174 -6.61 -19.07 6.42
CA ARG A 174 -7.27 -19.34 5.13
C ARG A 174 -8.69 -19.90 5.28
N ALA A 175 -8.92 -20.76 6.28
CA ALA A 175 -10.25 -21.28 6.58
C ALA A 175 -11.17 -20.20 7.17
N GLY A 176 -10.62 -19.26 7.95
CA GLY A 176 -11.33 -18.09 8.45
C GLY A 176 -11.81 -17.17 7.32
N GLY A 177 -10.90 -16.81 6.39
CA GLY A 177 -11.26 -16.00 5.22
C GLY A 177 -12.27 -16.67 4.28
N LEU A 178 -12.16 -17.98 4.06
CA LEU A 178 -13.15 -18.73 3.27
C LEU A 178 -14.54 -18.76 3.93
N ARG A 179 -14.60 -18.72 5.27
CA ARG A 179 -15.85 -18.68 6.03
C ARG A 179 -16.52 -17.31 5.95
N GLU A 180 -15.74 -16.24 5.96
CA GLU A 180 -16.23 -14.86 5.77
C GLU A 180 -16.74 -14.64 4.33
N LEU A 181 -16.07 -15.23 3.33
CA LEU A 181 -16.54 -15.21 1.95
C LEU A 181 -17.84 -16.01 1.77
N LEU A 182 -18.02 -17.12 2.49
CA LEU A 182 -19.26 -17.88 2.49
C LEU A 182 -20.41 -17.05 3.08
N ASP A 183 -20.22 -16.42 4.23
CA ASP A 183 -21.22 -15.55 4.87
C ASP A 183 -21.58 -14.36 3.96
N THR A 184 -20.59 -13.77 3.29
CA THR A 184 -20.81 -12.69 2.32
C THR A 184 -21.60 -13.17 1.09
N ALA A 185 -21.30 -14.37 0.58
CA ALA A 185 -22.01 -14.96 -0.54
C ALA A 185 -23.47 -15.30 -0.18
N GLU A 186 -23.74 -15.74 1.05
CA GLU A 186 -25.09 -15.96 1.58
C GLU A 186 -25.86 -14.64 1.70
N ARG A 187 -25.24 -13.59 2.26
CA ARG A 187 -25.85 -12.25 2.38
C ARG A 187 -26.18 -11.62 1.03
N LEU A 188 -25.40 -11.93 -0.01
CA LEU A 188 -25.62 -11.46 -1.37
C LEU A 188 -26.56 -12.37 -2.19
N GLY A 189 -27.03 -13.48 -1.62
CA GLY A 189 -27.90 -14.44 -2.32
C GLY A 189 -27.20 -15.21 -3.44
N LEU A 190 -25.87 -15.22 -3.45
CA LEU A 190 -25.04 -15.88 -4.48
C LEU A 190 -24.65 -17.31 -4.10
N ALA A 191 -24.89 -17.69 -2.84
CA ALA A 191 -24.51 -18.99 -2.28
C ALA A 191 -25.05 -20.19 -3.08
N ASP A 192 -26.31 -20.12 -3.52
CA ASP A 192 -26.99 -21.22 -4.23
C ASP A 192 -26.82 -21.18 -5.75
N LEU A 193 -26.07 -20.21 -6.28
CA LEU A 193 -25.85 -20.10 -7.71
C LEU A 193 -24.85 -21.16 -8.19
N PRO A 194 -25.14 -21.86 -9.31
CA PRO A 194 -24.20 -22.79 -9.90
C PRO A 194 -22.97 -22.04 -10.43
N VAL A 195 -21.78 -22.49 -10.05
CA VAL A 195 -20.50 -21.84 -10.40
C VAL A 195 -20.25 -21.90 -11.91
N ALA A 196 -20.73 -22.95 -12.58
CA ALA A 196 -20.66 -23.11 -14.04
C ALA A 196 -21.85 -22.47 -14.79
N GLY A 197 -22.76 -21.78 -14.08
CA GLY A 197 -23.97 -21.21 -14.65
C GLY A 197 -23.72 -19.90 -15.42
N PRO A 198 -24.50 -19.62 -16.48
CA PRO A 198 -24.40 -18.38 -17.24
C PRO A 198 -24.71 -17.11 -16.41
N ALA A 199 -25.31 -17.25 -15.23
CA ALA A 199 -25.60 -16.15 -14.32
C ALA A 199 -24.34 -15.46 -13.79
N LEU A 200 -23.23 -16.19 -13.55
CA LEU A 200 -21.97 -15.61 -13.08
C LEU A 200 -21.10 -15.07 -14.23
N ASN A 201 -21.21 -15.65 -15.43
CA ASN A 201 -20.59 -15.11 -16.65
C ASN A 201 -21.31 -13.87 -17.20
N GLY A 202 -22.50 -13.54 -16.69
CA GLY A 202 -23.37 -12.48 -17.21
C GLY A 202 -23.82 -11.42 -16.20
N ALA A 203 -23.38 -11.48 -14.93
CA ALA A 203 -23.79 -10.55 -13.86
C ALA A 203 -23.18 -9.13 -13.98
N GLY A 204 -22.99 -8.63 -15.20
CA GLY A 204 -22.82 -7.21 -15.52
C GLY A 204 -24.02 -6.58 -16.22
N ALA A 205 -25.04 -7.35 -16.62
CA ALA A 205 -26.12 -6.84 -17.46
C ALA A 205 -27.51 -7.34 -17.03
N LYS A 206 -28.01 -6.82 -15.90
CA LYS A 206 -29.41 -6.40 -15.69
C LYS A 206 -29.69 -6.15 -14.20
N ALA A 207 -29.58 -4.89 -13.80
CA ALA A 207 -30.29 -4.34 -12.67
C ALA A 207 -30.78 -2.94 -13.06
N ALA A 208 -31.84 -2.90 -13.88
CA ALA A 208 -32.69 -1.73 -14.11
C ALA A 208 -33.92 -2.17 -14.92
N ALA A 209 -34.94 -2.64 -14.21
CA ALA A 209 -36.37 -2.53 -14.53
C ALA A 209 -37.17 -3.05 -13.33
#